data_AF-A0A0P9N9H6-F1
#
_entry.id   AF-A0A0P9N9H6-F1
#
_cell.length_a   1.000
_cell.length_b   1.000
_cell.length_c   1.000
_cell.angle_alpha   90.00
_cell.angle_beta   90.00
_cell.angle_gamma   90.00
#
_symmetry.space_group_name_H-M   'P 1'
#
loop_
_entity.id
_entity.type
_entity.pdbx_description
1 polymer ?
#
loop_
_entity_poly.entity_id
_entity_poly.type
_entity_poly.pdbx_seq_one_letter_code
_entity_poly.pdbx_strand_id
1 'polypeptide(L)'
;MELRTYIDTLIDAELEKNIALLGPTEVALNFLLELVEQQYSHGNFEAGETLRPALDIYTPKIINGLKPEPASTGLTTLDWPKIFSFSSAYYHIRDLIYLSFDNPEAVEWSKIDSTISIKLRDTSFSEQIVYEHQLFALNSAELLDEISLSEDEFHELLSTTGRWDYHNPNMEKILTEITFRTNKKIQGFFSYISEDSEASLGTYSYSEFYKVYHSLLTFAMYERYHASANKLSCVITLTEAEISHEVSNITNVSLEKCSTILKDIAISSRGTFNHIPKKNKYFLLPFSFSLKDGISSILKHCAGRNADHFSGQFAGIIGDALVEEVSQLFSQFRNFKTEKEILLQSYDTSLPDIDVLALSYEPSLGFHAFACEVKNNLPATWAKEYLKSKGKKGAITKALEQTEKLKDFLQTAPGIELLQVLIQKNFAHLDFNRLFPTGYCITVDFLIVTSQSMGAFFQDRATAILNNTMLRHIVSRSDGDTNFILSHLWDMQRYIRSTYEEKSESIDLEATTVKFSTPCIKAYMKIEQHKYLSDGKLESLEDKSLSSGYRFIDTLGLIDIAEHQKFFITIR
;
A
#
# COMPACT_ATOMS: atom_id res chain seq x y z
N MET A 1 10.13 -27.55 -15.51
CA MET A 1 8.85 -27.90 -14.87
C MET A 1 9.08 -28.79 -13.64
N GLU A 2 9.87 -29.86 -13.76
CA GLU A 2 10.16 -30.80 -12.66
C GLU A 2 10.81 -30.17 -11.41
N LEU A 3 11.78 -29.26 -11.58
CA LEU A 3 12.45 -28.59 -10.45
C LEU A 3 11.53 -27.72 -9.58
N ARG A 4 10.50 -27.12 -10.18
CA ARG A 4 9.56 -26.23 -9.48
C ARG A 4 8.69 -27.02 -8.52
N THR A 5 8.06 -28.09 -9.02
CA THR A 5 7.26 -29.04 -8.23
C THR A 5 8.12 -29.74 -7.18
N TYR A 6 9.36 -30.08 -7.50
CA TYR A 6 10.30 -30.67 -6.55
C TYR A 6 10.59 -29.72 -5.37
N ILE A 7 10.90 -28.44 -5.63
CA ILE A 7 11.14 -27.47 -4.56
C ILE A 7 9.86 -27.19 -3.75
N ASP A 8 8.69 -27.06 -4.38
CA ASP A 8 7.43 -26.88 -3.65
C ASP A 8 7.18 -28.03 -2.66
N THR A 9 7.48 -29.27 -3.09
CA THR A 9 7.40 -30.47 -2.24
C THR A 9 8.41 -30.41 -1.08
N LEU A 10 9.64 -29.97 -1.33
CA LEU A 10 10.66 -29.81 -0.29
C LEU A 10 10.28 -28.71 0.73
N ILE A 11 9.67 -27.62 0.28
CA ILE A 11 9.15 -26.55 1.15
C ILE A 11 8.06 -27.10 2.08
N ASP A 12 7.11 -27.87 1.54
CA ASP A 12 6.05 -28.50 2.33
C ASP A 12 6.63 -29.49 3.36
N ALA A 13 7.60 -30.31 2.96
CA ALA A 13 8.26 -31.26 3.84
C ALA A 13 9.03 -30.57 5.00
N GLU A 14 9.81 -29.53 4.70
CA GLU A 14 10.55 -28.78 5.72
C GLU A 14 9.61 -27.98 6.64
N LEU A 15 8.47 -27.48 6.13
CA LEU A 15 7.43 -26.86 6.96
C LEU A 15 6.86 -27.86 7.97
N GLU A 16 6.42 -29.04 7.52
CA GLU A 16 5.85 -30.06 8.42
C GLU A 16 6.88 -30.56 9.44
N LYS A 17 8.14 -30.69 9.04
CA LYS A 17 9.26 -30.98 9.96
C LYS A 17 9.44 -29.89 11.01
N ASN A 18 9.46 -28.61 10.62
CA ASN A 18 9.58 -27.49 11.56
C ASN A 18 8.39 -27.43 12.54
N ILE A 19 7.17 -27.69 12.07
CA ILE A 19 5.99 -27.79 12.93
C ILE A 19 6.11 -28.95 13.93
N ALA A 20 6.63 -30.10 13.50
CA ALA A 20 6.88 -31.24 14.38
C ALA A 20 7.95 -30.93 15.45
N LEU A 21 8.99 -30.19 15.10
CA LEU A 21 10.05 -29.75 16.01
C LEU A 21 9.57 -28.73 17.04
N LEU A 22 8.82 -27.72 16.60
CA LEU A 22 8.23 -26.72 17.50
C LEU A 22 7.23 -27.39 18.45
N GLY A 23 6.44 -28.33 17.93
CA GLY A 23 5.40 -29.03 18.66
C GLY A 23 4.15 -28.16 18.84
N PRO A 24 2.93 -28.72 18.72
CA PRO A 24 1.70 -27.95 18.78
C PRO A 24 1.28 -27.69 20.24
N THR A 25 2.10 -26.96 20.97
CA THR A 25 1.86 -26.58 22.38
C THR A 25 1.74 -25.07 22.49
N GLU A 26 1.06 -24.63 23.55
CA GLU A 26 0.98 -23.21 23.85
C GLU A 26 2.35 -22.62 24.23
N VAL A 27 3.19 -23.39 24.91
CA VAL A 27 4.56 -22.97 25.27
C VAL A 27 5.37 -22.67 24.00
N ALA A 28 5.31 -23.55 23.00
CA ALA A 28 5.97 -23.34 21.72
C ALA A 28 5.44 -22.11 20.98
N LEU A 29 4.12 -21.93 20.99
CA LEU A 29 3.51 -20.73 20.43
C LEU A 29 4.03 -19.48 21.13
N ASN A 30 3.92 -19.38 22.46
CA ASN A 30 4.34 -18.20 23.20
C ASN A 30 5.83 -17.89 22.99
N PHE A 31 6.68 -18.91 22.95
CA PHE A 31 8.10 -18.74 22.68
C PHE A 31 8.37 -18.16 21.28
N LEU A 32 7.66 -18.65 20.25
CA LEU A 32 7.74 -18.10 18.90
C LEU A 32 7.29 -16.62 18.86
N LEU A 33 6.14 -16.32 19.49
CA LEU A 33 5.58 -14.96 19.51
C LEU A 33 6.54 -13.97 20.21
N GLU A 34 7.08 -14.36 21.37
CA GLU A 34 8.03 -13.55 22.14
C GLU A 34 9.33 -13.29 21.37
N LEU A 35 9.90 -14.30 20.70
CA LEU A 35 11.14 -14.13 19.95
C LEU A 35 11.03 -13.07 18.85
N VAL A 36 9.89 -13.02 18.16
CA VAL A 36 9.64 -12.03 17.11
C VAL A 36 9.42 -10.65 17.73
N GLU A 37 8.53 -10.52 18.71
CA GLU A 37 8.20 -9.23 19.33
C GLU A 37 9.41 -8.59 20.04
N GLN A 38 10.28 -9.40 20.64
CA GLN A 38 11.49 -8.92 21.31
C GLN A 38 12.49 -8.26 20.35
N GLN A 39 12.52 -8.63 19.06
CA GLN A 39 13.39 -7.92 18.12
C GLN A 39 12.94 -6.46 17.98
N TYR A 40 11.63 -6.23 17.86
CA TYR A 40 11.11 -4.87 17.76
C TYR A 40 11.30 -4.07 19.05
N SER A 41 11.05 -4.66 20.21
CA SER A 41 11.17 -3.95 21.49
C SER A 41 12.61 -3.56 21.83
N HIS A 42 13.60 -4.31 21.33
CA HIS A 42 15.02 -3.93 21.42
C HIS A 42 15.48 -2.96 20.32
N GLY A 43 14.55 -2.42 19.52
CA GLY A 43 14.87 -1.50 18.42
C GLY A 43 15.48 -2.16 17.18
N ASN A 44 15.49 -3.49 17.11
CA ASN A 44 16.01 -4.25 15.96
C ASN A 44 14.90 -4.49 14.92
N PHE A 45 14.46 -3.42 14.27
CA PHE A 45 13.36 -3.45 13.31
C PHE A 45 13.61 -4.41 12.14
N GLU A 46 14.81 -4.41 11.56
CA GLU A 46 15.17 -5.25 10.41
C GLU A 46 15.14 -6.75 10.76
N ALA A 47 15.66 -7.13 11.93
CA ALA A 47 15.55 -8.51 12.39
C ALA A 47 14.09 -8.87 12.65
N GLY A 48 13.32 -8.01 13.33
CA GLY A 48 11.90 -8.24 13.57
C GLY A 48 11.14 -8.52 12.27
N GLU A 49 11.37 -7.72 11.23
CA GLU A 49 10.75 -7.91 9.91
C GLU A 49 11.19 -9.20 9.22
N THR A 50 12.45 -9.62 9.43
CA THR A 50 12.98 -10.88 8.90
C THR A 50 12.36 -12.10 9.58
N LEU A 51 12.09 -12.04 10.89
CA LEU A 51 11.52 -13.16 11.66
C LEU A 51 9.98 -13.23 11.54
N ARG A 52 9.32 -12.10 11.29
CA ARG A 52 7.85 -11.98 11.29
C ARG A 52 7.11 -12.97 10.38
N PRO A 53 7.60 -13.37 9.19
CA PRO A 53 6.95 -14.40 8.37
C PRO A 53 6.66 -15.70 9.13
N ALA A 54 7.47 -16.04 10.14
CA ALA A 54 7.24 -17.19 11.01
C ALA A 54 5.87 -17.15 11.72
N LEU A 55 5.36 -15.95 12.04
CA LEU A 55 4.05 -15.77 12.67
C LEU A 55 2.93 -16.21 11.72
N ASP A 56 2.98 -15.83 10.45
CA ASP A 56 1.96 -16.15 9.45
C ASP A 56 1.99 -17.65 9.08
N ILE A 57 3.20 -18.22 9.04
CA ILE A 57 3.43 -19.60 8.58
C ILE A 57 3.15 -20.63 9.69
N TYR A 58 3.72 -20.43 10.88
CA TYR A 58 3.70 -21.45 11.93
C TYR A 58 2.54 -21.31 12.90
N THR A 59 2.13 -20.09 13.26
CA THR A 59 1.09 -19.87 14.28
C THR A 59 -0.23 -20.56 13.94
N PRO A 60 -0.80 -20.44 12.72
CA PRO A 60 -2.06 -21.12 12.39
C PRO A 60 -1.96 -22.64 12.48
N LYS A 61 -0.82 -23.21 12.08
CA LYS A 61 -0.56 -24.66 12.15
C LYS A 61 -0.46 -25.14 13.60
N ILE A 62 0.26 -24.39 14.45
CA ILE A 62 0.39 -24.69 15.88
C ILE A 62 -0.99 -24.62 16.56
N ILE A 63 -1.76 -23.54 16.34
CA ILE A 63 -3.09 -23.35 16.94
C ILE A 63 -4.06 -24.45 16.53
N ASN A 64 -4.14 -24.77 15.24
CA ASN A 64 -5.01 -25.83 14.74
C ASN A 64 -4.62 -27.22 15.28
N GLY A 65 -3.32 -27.46 15.47
CA GLY A 65 -2.77 -28.70 15.99
C GLY A 65 -2.76 -28.82 17.52
N LEU A 66 -3.17 -27.77 18.26
CA LEU A 66 -2.96 -27.66 19.72
C LEU A 66 -3.38 -28.92 20.48
N LYS A 67 -2.42 -29.51 21.21
CA LYS A 67 -2.61 -30.65 22.10
C LYS A 67 -2.65 -30.20 23.57
N PRO A 68 -3.40 -30.89 24.45
CA PRO A 68 -3.24 -30.73 25.90
C PRO A 68 -1.79 -31.07 26.29
N GLU A 69 -1.18 -30.25 27.14
CA GLU A 69 0.26 -30.26 27.43
C GLU A 69 0.80 -31.62 27.92
N PRO A 70 2.04 -31.92 27.52
CA PRO A 70 3.14 -31.90 28.48
C PRO A 70 4.19 -30.84 28.13
N ALA A 71 5.06 -30.51 29.10
CA ALA A 71 6.14 -29.53 28.94
C ALA A 71 6.99 -29.82 27.70
N SER A 72 7.15 -28.85 26.81
CA SER A 72 8.03 -28.98 25.65
C SER A 72 9.49 -28.97 26.11
N THR A 73 10.07 -30.13 26.34
CA THR A 73 11.51 -30.26 26.55
C THR A 73 12.21 -30.06 25.20
N GLY A 74 12.93 -28.94 25.02
CA GLY A 74 13.83 -28.76 23.88
C GLY A 74 13.68 -27.47 23.05
N LEU A 75 12.70 -26.59 23.33
CA LEU A 75 12.55 -25.32 22.57
C LEU A 75 13.80 -24.45 22.62
N THR A 76 14.49 -24.41 23.77
CA THR A 76 15.72 -23.63 23.96
C THR A 76 16.92 -24.22 23.19
N THR A 77 16.82 -25.47 22.72
CA THR A 77 17.88 -26.17 21.98
C THR A 77 17.57 -26.27 20.49
N LEU A 78 16.44 -25.72 20.02
CA LEU A 78 16.13 -25.68 18.60
C LEU A 78 17.09 -24.75 17.85
N ASP A 79 17.37 -25.11 16.60
CA ASP A 79 18.08 -24.25 15.66
C ASP A 79 17.13 -23.15 15.14
N TRP A 80 16.87 -22.17 16.00
CA TRP A 80 16.04 -21.00 15.67
C TRP A 80 16.54 -20.24 14.44
N PRO A 81 17.85 -20.01 14.25
CA PRO A 81 18.36 -19.41 13.02
C PRO A 81 17.90 -20.17 11.77
N LYS A 82 17.93 -21.50 11.77
CA LYS A 82 17.45 -22.31 10.63
C LYS A 82 15.93 -22.21 10.44
N ILE A 83 15.15 -22.31 11.52
CA ILE A 83 13.69 -22.18 11.47
C ILE A 83 13.29 -20.82 10.88
N PHE A 84 13.92 -19.74 11.36
CA PHE A 84 13.62 -18.40 10.89
C PHE A 84 14.11 -18.16 9.45
N SER A 85 15.30 -18.65 9.09
CA SER A 85 15.80 -18.56 7.71
C SER A 85 14.89 -19.28 6.71
N PHE A 86 14.28 -20.41 7.11
CA PHE A 86 13.26 -21.05 6.28
C PHE A 86 12.02 -20.15 6.14
N SER A 87 11.50 -19.62 7.27
CA SER A 87 10.28 -18.82 7.25
C SER A 87 10.42 -17.51 6.47
N SER A 88 11.59 -16.85 6.52
CA SER A 88 11.87 -15.63 5.77
C SER A 88 11.92 -15.90 4.26
N ALA A 89 12.47 -17.03 3.85
CA ALA A 89 12.56 -17.43 2.44
C ALA A 89 11.27 -18.05 1.89
N TYR A 90 10.35 -18.50 2.75
CA TYR A 90 9.19 -19.32 2.38
C TYR A 90 8.32 -18.68 1.29
N TYR A 91 7.82 -17.45 1.52
CA TYR A 91 6.96 -16.78 0.55
C TYR A 91 7.74 -16.37 -0.69
N HIS A 92 8.98 -15.90 -0.54
CA HIS A 92 9.81 -15.48 -1.67
C HIS A 92 10.08 -16.63 -2.66
N ILE A 93 10.44 -17.82 -2.17
CA ILE A 93 10.66 -18.97 -3.06
C ILE A 93 9.35 -19.42 -3.71
N ARG A 94 8.23 -19.45 -2.97
CA ARG A 94 6.92 -19.76 -3.56
C ARG A 94 6.48 -18.74 -4.60
N ASP A 95 6.81 -17.48 -4.38
CA ASP A 95 6.57 -16.40 -5.32
C ASP A 95 7.36 -16.63 -6.62
N LEU A 96 8.65 -16.99 -6.53
CA LEU A 96 9.47 -17.38 -7.68
C LEU A 96 8.93 -18.63 -8.41
N ILE A 97 8.42 -19.62 -7.67
CA ILE A 97 7.74 -20.78 -8.26
C ILE A 97 6.53 -20.30 -9.07
N TYR A 98 5.67 -19.47 -8.48
CA TYR A 98 4.44 -19.00 -9.12
C TYR A 98 4.72 -18.11 -10.34
N LEU A 99 5.65 -17.16 -10.22
CA LEU A 99 6.16 -16.35 -11.34
C LEU A 99 6.63 -17.22 -12.50
N SER A 100 7.37 -18.29 -12.20
CA SER A 100 7.88 -19.18 -13.24
C SER A 100 6.79 -19.97 -13.96
N PHE A 101 5.64 -20.21 -13.31
CA PHE A 101 4.46 -20.81 -13.95
C PHE A 101 3.71 -19.81 -14.83
N ASP A 102 3.60 -18.55 -14.39
CA ASP A 102 2.97 -17.47 -15.16
C ASP A 102 3.79 -17.11 -16.40
N ASN A 103 5.09 -16.85 -16.22
CA ASN A 103 6.04 -16.57 -17.28
C ASN A 103 7.31 -17.43 -17.12
N PRO A 104 7.47 -18.52 -17.90
CA PRO A 104 8.63 -19.39 -17.82
C PRO A 104 9.98 -18.69 -18.06
N GLU A 105 10.00 -17.58 -18.80
CA GLU A 105 11.21 -16.82 -19.11
C GLU A 105 11.60 -15.84 -18.00
N ALA A 106 10.67 -15.52 -17.08
CA ALA A 106 10.92 -14.60 -15.98
C ALA A 106 11.86 -15.19 -14.91
N VAL A 107 11.96 -16.53 -14.82
CA VAL A 107 12.76 -17.21 -13.80
C VAL A 107 13.54 -18.36 -14.43
N GLU A 108 14.85 -18.29 -14.30
CA GLU A 108 15.77 -19.34 -14.71
C GLU A 108 16.03 -20.32 -13.55
N TRP A 109 15.89 -21.62 -13.85
CA TRP A 109 16.12 -22.70 -12.89
C TRP A 109 17.29 -23.55 -13.39
N SER A 110 18.25 -23.80 -12.51
CA SER A 110 19.36 -24.71 -12.79
C SER A 110 19.63 -25.61 -11.59
N LYS A 111 20.10 -26.83 -11.85
CA LYS A 111 20.50 -27.78 -10.81
C LYS A 111 21.91 -28.28 -11.12
N ILE A 112 22.79 -28.18 -10.14
CA ILE A 112 24.13 -28.75 -10.15
C ILE A 112 24.29 -29.52 -8.85
N ASP A 113 24.47 -30.83 -8.94
CA ASP A 113 24.51 -31.75 -7.80
C ASP A 113 23.29 -31.57 -6.87
N SER A 114 23.53 -31.25 -5.59
CA SER A 114 22.51 -30.96 -4.58
C SER A 114 22.11 -29.48 -4.50
N THR A 115 22.63 -28.62 -5.39
CA THR A 115 22.30 -27.20 -5.40
C THR A 115 21.30 -26.89 -6.51
N ILE A 116 20.18 -26.28 -6.16
CA ILE A 116 19.25 -25.68 -7.13
C ILE A 116 19.42 -24.16 -7.06
N SER A 117 19.68 -23.52 -8.20
CA SER A 117 19.77 -22.06 -8.31
C SER A 117 18.56 -21.51 -9.05
N ILE A 118 17.93 -20.51 -8.46
CA ILE A 118 16.76 -19.79 -8.95
C ILE A 118 17.19 -18.36 -9.23
N LYS A 119 17.23 -17.96 -10.51
CA LYS A 119 17.63 -16.62 -10.91
C LYS A 119 16.44 -15.87 -11.51
N LEU A 120 16.14 -14.70 -10.96
CA LEU A 120 15.14 -13.81 -11.53
C LEU A 120 15.71 -13.13 -12.79
N ARG A 121 15.00 -13.22 -13.91
CA ARG A 121 15.34 -12.56 -15.18
C ARG A 121 14.50 -11.30 -15.38
N ASP A 122 13.25 -11.32 -14.93
CA ASP A 122 12.35 -10.17 -14.95
C ASP A 122 12.49 -9.36 -13.66
N THR A 123 13.19 -8.22 -13.73
CA THR A 123 13.45 -7.37 -12.56
C THR A 123 12.21 -6.64 -12.04
N SER A 124 11.09 -6.64 -12.79
CA SER A 124 9.85 -5.95 -12.38
C SER A 124 9.30 -6.45 -11.04
N PHE A 125 9.52 -7.72 -10.72
CA PHE A 125 9.15 -8.30 -9.42
C PHE A 125 10.00 -7.77 -8.27
N SER A 126 11.32 -7.69 -8.45
CA SER A 126 12.20 -7.04 -7.49
C SER A 126 11.86 -5.56 -7.32
N GLU A 127 11.61 -4.86 -8.43
CA GLU A 127 11.22 -3.45 -8.43
C GLU A 127 9.92 -3.21 -7.67
N GLN A 128 8.93 -4.11 -7.79
CA GLN A 128 7.73 -4.04 -6.97
C GLN A 128 8.04 -4.12 -5.49
N ILE A 129 8.75 -5.17 -5.05
CA ILE A 129 9.04 -5.38 -3.63
C ILE A 129 9.71 -4.12 -3.09
N VAL A 130 10.71 -3.63 -3.82
CA VAL A 130 11.43 -2.40 -3.47
C VAL A 130 10.48 -1.22 -3.36
N TYR A 131 9.60 -1.02 -4.33
CA TYR A 131 8.62 0.07 -4.33
C TYR A 131 7.76 0.09 -3.07
N GLU A 132 7.31 -1.07 -2.58
CA GLU A 132 6.52 -1.15 -1.35
C GLU A 132 7.32 -0.79 -0.09
N HIS A 133 8.59 -1.19 -0.04
CA HIS A 133 9.50 -0.75 1.01
C HIS A 133 9.74 0.77 0.95
N GLN A 134 9.84 1.35 -0.25
CA GLN A 134 9.96 2.81 -0.41
C GLN A 134 8.70 3.53 0.09
N LEU A 135 7.50 3.05 -0.25
CA LEU A 135 6.24 3.60 0.24
C LEU A 135 6.13 3.53 1.76
N PHE A 136 6.50 2.39 2.36
CA PHE A 136 6.51 2.24 3.81
C PHE A 136 7.41 3.27 4.48
N ALA A 137 8.60 3.50 3.93
CA ALA A 137 9.54 4.49 4.45
C ALA A 137 9.03 5.93 4.30
N LEU A 138 8.47 6.30 3.14
CA LEU A 138 7.90 7.62 2.89
C LEU A 138 6.74 7.94 3.83
N ASN A 139 5.80 7.00 4.01
CA ASN A 139 4.70 7.15 4.97
C ASN A 139 5.21 7.28 6.40
N SER A 140 6.23 6.50 6.77
CA SER A 140 6.80 6.55 8.12
C SER A 140 7.49 7.89 8.41
N ALA A 141 8.13 8.50 7.41
CA ALA A 141 8.76 9.81 7.56
C ALA A 141 7.71 10.91 7.77
N GLU A 142 6.62 10.92 7.01
CA GLU A 142 5.54 11.91 7.17
C GLU A 142 4.86 11.83 8.55
N LEU A 143 4.78 10.63 9.15
CA LEU A 143 4.24 10.47 10.49
C LEU A 143 5.07 11.20 11.57
N LEU A 144 6.38 11.36 11.39
CA LEU A 144 7.27 11.96 12.39
C LEU A 144 7.21 13.48 12.43
N ASP A 145 6.86 14.14 11.31
CA ASP A 145 6.88 15.60 11.18
C ASP A 145 5.74 16.30 11.97
N GLU A 146 4.74 15.56 12.43
CA GLU A 146 3.53 16.10 13.06
C GLU A 146 3.33 15.70 14.53
N ILE A 147 4.27 14.97 15.13
CA ILE A 147 4.13 14.44 16.49
C ILE A 147 4.37 15.54 17.53
N SER A 148 3.48 15.61 18.54
CA SER A 148 3.51 16.64 19.57
C SER A 148 4.60 16.43 20.63
N LEU A 149 4.95 15.18 20.91
CA LEU A 149 6.01 14.78 21.82
C LEU A 149 7.09 14.03 21.04
N SER A 150 8.36 14.37 21.29
CA SER A 150 9.46 13.56 20.80
C SER A 150 9.38 12.13 21.35
N GLU A 151 9.99 11.17 20.65
CA GLU A 151 10.05 9.77 21.13
C GLU A 151 10.63 9.69 22.55
N ASP A 152 11.70 10.42 22.82
CA ASP A 152 12.38 10.39 24.13
C ASP A 152 11.47 10.90 25.25
N GLU A 153 10.79 12.03 25.04
CA GLU A 153 9.84 12.59 26.02
C GLU A 153 8.67 11.63 26.28
N PHE A 154 8.17 10.99 25.23
CA PHE A 154 7.06 10.05 25.35
C PHE A 154 7.48 8.77 26.09
N HIS A 155 8.67 8.25 25.80
CA HIS A 155 9.26 7.12 26.51
C HIS A 155 9.53 7.43 27.99
N GLU A 156 9.99 8.64 28.33
CA GLU A 156 10.19 9.05 29.72
C GLU A 156 8.87 9.06 30.51
N LEU A 157 7.81 9.64 29.94
CA LEU A 157 6.48 9.64 30.55
C LEU A 157 5.97 8.22 30.83
N LEU A 158 6.16 7.30 29.89
CA LEU A 158 5.75 5.90 30.03
C LEU A 158 6.60 5.12 31.04
N SER A 159 7.90 5.43 31.17
CA SER A 159 8.78 4.78 32.13
C SER A 159 8.49 5.15 33.59
N THR A 160 7.85 6.30 33.80
CA THR A 160 7.51 6.85 35.12
C THR A 160 6.05 6.65 35.50
N THR A 161 5.24 6.08 34.60
CA THR A 161 3.81 5.82 34.80
C THR A 161 3.56 4.33 34.88
N GLY A 162 2.80 3.88 35.89
CA GLY A 162 2.40 2.48 36.01
C GLY A 162 1.51 2.05 34.83
N ARG A 163 1.54 0.76 34.49
CA ARG A 163 0.73 0.20 33.39
C ARG A 163 -0.76 0.48 33.64
N TRP A 164 -1.40 1.26 32.76
CA TRP A 164 -2.80 1.67 32.88
C TRP A 164 -3.13 2.35 34.22
N ASP A 165 -2.20 3.12 34.78
CA ASP A 165 -2.39 3.85 36.04
C ASP A 165 -3.18 5.14 35.83
N TYR A 166 -4.51 5.02 35.82
CA TYR A 166 -5.44 6.14 35.69
C TYR A 166 -5.40 7.12 36.88
N HIS A 167 -4.68 6.81 37.97
CA HIS A 167 -4.45 7.76 39.06
C HIS A 167 -3.24 8.67 38.82
N ASN A 168 -2.40 8.35 37.84
CA ASN A 168 -1.24 9.17 37.48
C ASN A 168 -1.70 10.39 36.66
N PRO A 169 -1.30 11.63 37.03
CA PRO A 169 -1.69 12.84 36.31
C PRO A 169 -1.15 12.90 34.86
N ASN A 170 -0.12 12.12 34.53
CA ASN A 170 0.42 12.04 33.17
C ASN A 170 -0.37 11.09 32.26
N MET A 171 -1.26 10.26 32.79
CA MET A 171 -1.96 9.24 32.00
C MET A 171 -2.84 9.87 30.91
N GLU A 172 -3.50 11.00 31.19
CA GLU A 172 -4.30 11.72 30.19
C GLU A 172 -3.44 12.20 29.00
N LYS A 173 -2.23 12.70 29.29
CA LYS A 173 -1.27 13.12 28.26
C LYS A 173 -0.78 11.92 27.44
N ILE A 174 -0.49 10.80 28.08
CA ILE A 174 -0.08 9.55 27.42
C ILE A 174 -1.18 9.04 26.49
N LEU A 175 -2.42 8.97 26.98
CA LEU A 175 -3.56 8.50 26.19
C LEU A 175 -3.84 9.41 24.99
N THR A 176 -3.78 10.72 25.19
CA THR A 176 -3.92 11.70 24.09
C THR A 176 -2.89 11.44 22.99
N GLU A 177 -1.63 11.24 23.35
CA GLU A 177 -0.54 10.97 22.40
C GLU A 177 -0.72 9.60 21.71
N ILE A 178 -1.11 8.55 22.46
CA ILE A 178 -1.42 7.23 21.88
C ILE A 178 -2.57 7.31 20.88
N THR A 179 -3.66 8.01 21.21
CA THR A 179 -4.80 8.19 20.31
C THR A 179 -4.39 8.95 19.05
N PHE A 180 -3.60 10.03 19.19
CA PHE A 180 -3.06 10.76 18.05
C PHE A 180 -2.25 9.85 17.12
N ARG A 181 -1.28 9.12 17.67
CA ARG A 181 -0.44 8.17 16.92
C ARG A 181 -1.26 7.05 16.28
N THR A 182 -2.32 6.59 16.94
CA THR A 182 -3.23 5.57 16.41
C THR A 182 -4.04 6.09 15.22
N ASN A 183 -4.61 7.29 15.31
CA ASN A 183 -5.35 7.91 14.21
C ASN A 183 -4.45 8.17 13.00
N LYS A 184 -3.25 8.70 13.24
CA LYS A 184 -2.26 8.93 12.18
C LYS A 184 -1.85 7.65 11.46
N LYS A 185 -1.69 6.57 12.23
CA LYS A 185 -1.42 5.25 11.69
C LYS A 185 -2.55 4.71 10.80
N ILE A 186 -3.80 4.86 11.23
CA ILE A 186 -4.97 4.47 10.42
C ILE A 186 -4.99 5.25 9.09
N GLN A 187 -4.69 6.55 9.12
CA GLN A 187 -4.56 7.38 7.91
C GLN A 187 -3.45 6.91 6.96
N GLY A 188 -2.38 6.31 7.50
CA GLY A 188 -1.28 5.74 6.71
C GLY A 188 -1.58 4.36 6.10
N PHE A 189 -2.64 3.69 6.53
CA PHE A 189 -3.07 2.38 6.01
C PHE A 189 -4.12 2.53 4.90
N PHE A 190 -4.43 1.40 4.23
CA PHE A 190 -5.56 1.31 3.32
C PHE A 190 -6.86 1.59 4.09
N SER A 191 -7.38 2.81 3.99
CA SER A 191 -8.53 3.31 4.75
C SER A 191 -9.44 4.21 3.89
N TYR A 192 -9.99 3.65 2.81
CA TYR A 192 -10.88 4.37 1.88
C TYR A 192 -12.36 4.34 2.27
N ILE A 193 -12.72 3.62 3.33
CA ILE A 193 -14.11 3.50 3.79
C ILE A 193 -14.27 4.37 5.03
N SER A 194 -15.30 5.20 5.05
CA SER A 194 -15.59 6.07 6.19
C SER A 194 -15.86 5.25 7.46
N GLU A 195 -15.38 5.73 8.61
CA GLU A 195 -15.52 5.07 9.91
C GLU A 195 -16.96 4.90 10.39
N ASP A 196 -17.89 5.69 9.84
CA ASP A 196 -19.33 5.63 10.09
C ASP A 196 -20.09 4.82 9.01
N SER A 197 -19.40 4.13 8.12
CA SER A 197 -20.04 3.35 7.05
C SER A 197 -20.89 2.20 7.60
N GLU A 198 -22.15 2.15 7.18
CA GLU A 198 -23.09 1.07 7.51
C GLU A 198 -23.01 -0.12 6.53
N ALA A 199 -22.00 -0.14 5.65
CA ALA A 199 -21.75 -1.27 4.75
C ALA A 199 -21.60 -2.57 5.55
N SER A 200 -22.28 -3.63 5.12
CA SER A 200 -22.36 -4.87 5.87
C SER A 200 -21.11 -5.73 5.68
N LEU A 201 -20.51 -6.18 6.79
CA LEU A 201 -19.50 -7.26 6.80
C LEU A 201 -20.14 -8.65 7.04
N GLY A 202 -21.47 -8.74 6.91
CA GLY A 202 -22.27 -9.92 7.22
C GLY A 202 -23.08 -9.72 8.49
N THR A 203 -22.55 -10.13 9.65
CA THR A 203 -23.25 -10.09 10.95
C THR A 203 -23.12 -8.76 11.69
N TYR A 204 -22.24 -7.87 11.23
CA TYR A 204 -21.99 -6.54 11.78
C TYR A 204 -21.70 -5.54 10.64
N SER A 205 -21.82 -4.25 10.92
CA SER A 205 -21.47 -3.18 9.97
C SER A 205 -19.98 -2.85 10.00
N TYR A 206 -19.49 -2.17 8.97
CA TYR A 206 -18.14 -1.64 8.94
C TYR A 206 -17.87 -0.66 10.10
N SER A 207 -18.83 0.19 10.45
CA SER A 207 -18.72 1.13 11.58
C SER A 207 -18.54 0.42 12.93
N GLU A 208 -19.24 -0.70 13.14
CA GLU A 208 -19.05 -1.55 14.33
C GLU A 208 -17.67 -2.20 14.35
N PHE A 209 -17.21 -2.74 13.21
CA PHE A 209 -15.86 -3.28 13.06
C PHE A 209 -14.79 -2.22 13.35
N TYR A 210 -14.91 -1.04 12.75
CA TYR A 210 -13.92 0.02 12.85
C TYR A 210 -13.74 0.45 14.31
N LYS A 211 -14.83 0.63 15.07
CA LYS A 211 -14.77 0.96 16.50
C LYS A 211 -14.00 -0.08 17.32
N VAL A 212 -14.29 -1.36 17.09
CA VAL A 212 -13.61 -2.47 17.78
C VAL A 212 -12.14 -2.54 17.39
N TYR A 213 -11.84 -2.44 16.09
CA TYR A 213 -10.48 -2.48 15.57
C TYR A 213 -9.64 -1.30 16.08
N HIS A 214 -10.20 -0.08 16.03
CA HIS A 214 -9.56 1.14 16.54
C HIS A 214 -9.24 1.02 18.03
N SER A 215 -10.19 0.51 18.83
CA SER A 215 -9.98 0.29 20.27
C SER A 215 -8.85 -0.72 20.52
N LEU A 216 -8.84 -1.84 19.79
CA LEU A 216 -7.79 -2.86 19.89
C LEU A 216 -6.43 -2.32 19.44
N LEU A 217 -6.39 -1.52 18.38
CA LEU A 217 -5.18 -0.90 17.87
C LEU A 217 -4.63 0.15 18.84
N THR A 218 -5.50 0.95 19.46
CA THR A 218 -5.14 1.91 20.52
C THR A 218 -4.51 1.18 21.70
N PHE A 219 -5.12 0.07 22.14
CA PHE A 219 -4.59 -0.79 23.19
C PHE A 219 -3.21 -1.37 22.79
N ALA A 220 -3.08 -1.90 21.58
CA ALA A 220 -1.82 -2.42 21.06
C ALA A 220 -0.72 -1.34 20.99
N MET A 221 -1.07 -0.12 20.57
CA MET A 221 -0.14 1.01 20.52
C MET A 221 0.34 1.37 21.92
N TYR A 222 -0.55 1.47 22.91
CA TYR A 222 -0.16 1.70 24.30
C TYR A 222 0.79 0.62 24.81
N GLU A 223 0.41 -0.66 24.67
CA GLU A 223 1.21 -1.79 25.18
C GLU A 223 2.58 -1.86 24.51
N ARG A 224 2.66 -1.55 23.21
CA ARG A 224 3.92 -1.47 22.46
C ARG A 224 4.88 -0.47 23.10
N TYR A 225 4.45 0.79 23.27
CA TYR A 225 5.34 1.83 23.79
C TYR A 225 5.64 1.61 25.28
N HIS A 226 4.65 1.20 26.07
CA HIS A 226 4.85 0.90 27.48
C HIS A 226 5.83 -0.26 27.69
N ALA A 227 5.70 -1.35 26.93
CA ALA A 227 6.63 -2.48 26.99
C ALA A 227 8.05 -2.08 26.56
N SER A 228 8.17 -1.24 25.53
CA SER A 228 9.46 -0.70 25.09
C SER A 228 10.14 0.15 26.17
N ALA A 229 9.40 1.10 26.75
CA ALA A 229 9.91 2.01 27.79
C ALA A 229 10.33 1.27 29.08
N ASN A 230 9.64 0.18 29.41
CA ASN A 230 9.84 -0.56 30.67
C ASN A 230 10.55 -1.91 30.51
N LYS A 231 10.99 -2.28 29.30
CA LYS A 231 11.67 -3.55 28.99
C LYS A 231 10.87 -4.79 29.45
N LEU A 232 9.57 -4.79 29.15
CA LEU A 232 8.65 -5.87 29.54
C LEU A 232 8.46 -6.89 28.41
N SER A 233 7.87 -8.05 28.75
CA SER A 233 7.34 -8.98 27.74
C SER A 233 6.38 -8.25 26.82
N CYS A 234 6.48 -8.59 25.54
CA CYS A 234 5.79 -7.88 24.47
C CYS A 234 4.62 -8.68 23.90
N VAL A 235 4.25 -9.83 24.50
CA VAL A 235 3.08 -10.61 24.10
C VAL A 235 2.01 -10.51 25.18
N ILE A 236 0.84 -9.99 24.81
CA ILE A 236 -0.26 -9.80 25.76
C ILE A 236 -1.23 -10.98 25.66
N THR A 237 -1.49 -11.64 26.79
CA THR A 237 -2.50 -12.70 26.90
C THR A 237 -3.78 -12.13 27.48
N LEU A 238 -4.90 -12.34 26.80
CA LEU A 238 -6.22 -11.87 27.22
C LEU A 238 -7.22 -13.02 27.18
N THR A 239 -8.10 -13.15 28.15
CA THR A 239 -9.25 -14.06 27.99
C THR A 239 -10.27 -13.43 27.05
N GLU A 240 -11.02 -14.25 26.32
CA GLU A 240 -12.08 -13.77 25.43
C GLU A 240 -13.14 -12.97 26.17
N ALA A 241 -13.46 -13.35 27.42
CA ALA A 241 -14.42 -12.63 28.24
C ALA A 241 -13.93 -11.23 28.61
N GLU A 242 -12.68 -11.08 29.05
CA GLU A 242 -12.10 -9.78 29.42
C GLU A 242 -12.11 -8.81 28.23
N ILE A 243 -11.47 -9.19 27.12
CA ILE A 243 -11.36 -8.30 25.96
C ILE A 243 -12.71 -7.97 25.33
N SER A 244 -13.64 -8.94 25.27
CA SER A 244 -14.96 -8.68 24.66
C SER A 244 -15.80 -7.74 25.51
N HIS A 245 -15.76 -7.85 26.85
CA HIS A 245 -16.48 -6.94 27.73
C HIS A 245 -15.87 -5.54 27.70
N GLU A 246 -14.55 -5.44 27.78
CA GLU A 246 -13.85 -4.16 27.77
C GLU A 246 -14.12 -3.39 26.48
N VAL A 247 -13.94 -4.04 25.33
CA VAL A 247 -14.23 -3.44 24.02
C VAL A 247 -15.72 -3.09 23.88
N SER A 248 -16.63 -3.94 24.35
CA SER A 248 -18.07 -3.66 24.30
C SER A 248 -18.43 -2.40 25.10
N ASN A 249 -17.86 -2.24 26.30
CA ASN A 249 -18.07 -1.05 27.13
C ASN A 249 -17.51 0.22 26.49
N ILE A 250 -16.34 0.15 25.85
CA ILE A 250 -15.69 1.31 25.22
C ILE A 250 -16.43 1.73 23.93
N THR A 251 -16.86 0.76 23.14
CA THR A 251 -17.37 1.01 21.77
C THR A 251 -18.89 1.14 21.69
N ASN A 252 -19.61 0.75 22.74
CA ASN A 252 -21.07 0.54 22.74
C ASN A 252 -21.57 -0.48 21.70
N VAL A 253 -20.68 -1.33 21.17
CA VAL A 253 -21.05 -2.46 20.31
C VAL A 253 -21.45 -3.64 21.22
N SER A 254 -22.47 -4.41 20.84
CA SER A 254 -22.94 -5.52 21.67
C SER A 254 -21.83 -6.55 21.92
N LEU A 255 -21.85 -7.19 23.09
CA LEU A 255 -20.84 -8.18 23.48
C LEU A 255 -20.70 -9.33 22.45
N GLU A 256 -21.82 -9.81 21.91
CA GLU A 256 -21.86 -10.86 20.89
C GLU A 256 -21.16 -10.42 19.60
N LYS A 257 -21.42 -9.18 19.16
CA LYS A 257 -20.76 -8.61 17.98
C LYS A 257 -19.27 -8.38 18.24
N CYS A 258 -18.89 -7.86 19.41
CA CYS A 258 -17.48 -7.70 19.79
C CYS A 258 -16.72 -9.03 19.74
N SER A 259 -17.26 -10.09 20.33
CA SER A 259 -16.67 -11.43 20.27
C SER A 259 -16.51 -11.92 18.82
N THR A 260 -17.51 -11.69 17.97
CA THR A 260 -17.46 -12.06 16.55
C THR A 260 -16.40 -11.26 15.79
N ILE A 261 -16.35 -9.95 15.99
CA ILE A 261 -15.38 -9.06 15.33
C ILE A 261 -13.96 -9.42 15.75
N LEU A 262 -13.70 -9.67 17.04
CA LEU A 262 -12.38 -10.05 17.54
C LEU A 262 -11.90 -11.39 16.94
N LYS A 263 -12.80 -12.37 16.77
CA LYS A 263 -12.49 -13.62 16.06
C LYS A 263 -12.14 -13.37 14.60
N ASP A 264 -12.89 -12.51 13.92
CA ASP A 264 -12.66 -12.18 12.52
C ASP A 264 -11.34 -11.41 12.31
N ILE A 265 -10.99 -10.50 13.23
CA ILE A 265 -9.66 -9.88 13.28
C ILE A 265 -8.61 -10.97 13.48
N ALA A 266 -8.79 -11.87 14.46
CA ALA A 266 -7.79 -12.89 14.74
C ALA A 266 -7.54 -13.85 13.58
N ILE A 267 -8.58 -14.19 12.80
CA ILE A 267 -8.47 -15.02 11.60
C ILE A 267 -7.73 -14.27 10.48
N SER A 268 -7.92 -12.96 10.36
CA SER A 268 -7.35 -12.16 9.28
C SER A 268 -5.97 -11.55 9.59
N SER A 269 -5.53 -11.58 10.85
CA SER A 269 -4.38 -10.83 11.37
C SER A 269 -2.99 -11.36 10.99
N ARG A 270 -2.92 -12.45 10.20
CA ARG A 270 -1.64 -13.07 9.78
C ARG A 270 -0.69 -13.38 10.93
N GLY A 271 -1.23 -13.86 12.05
CA GLY A 271 -0.43 -14.29 13.20
C GLY A 271 -0.09 -13.18 14.20
N THR A 272 -0.62 -11.95 14.04
CA THR A 272 -0.33 -10.82 14.94
C THR A 272 -1.37 -10.62 16.05
N PHE A 273 -2.58 -11.13 15.86
CA PHE A 273 -3.61 -11.27 16.89
C PHE A 273 -4.23 -12.66 16.78
N ASN A 274 -4.05 -13.50 17.79
CA ASN A 274 -4.29 -14.94 17.66
C ASN A 274 -5.32 -15.43 18.65
N HIS A 275 -6.37 -16.11 18.20
CA HIS A 275 -7.37 -16.75 19.06
C HIS A 275 -7.03 -18.23 19.27
N ILE A 276 -7.13 -18.71 20.51
CA ILE A 276 -7.11 -20.14 20.84
C ILE A 276 -8.51 -20.55 21.28
N PRO A 277 -9.34 -21.10 20.37
CA PRO A 277 -10.72 -21.45 20.66
C PRO A 277 -10.87 -22.41 21.85
N LYS A 278 -9.98 -23.43 21.93
CA LYS A 278 -10.04 -24.44 23.00
C LYS A 278 -9.83 -23.88 24.41
N LYS A 279 -9.21 -22.70 24.53
CA LYS A 279 -8.88 -22.05 25.80
C LYS A 279 -9.57 -20.69 25.97
N ASN A 280 -10.43 -20.27 25.03
CA ASN A 280 -11.12 -18.99 25.01
C ASN A 280 -10.20 -17.80 25.34
N LYS A 281 -9.09 -17.69 24.60
CA LYS A 281 -8.10 -16.64 24.85
C LYS A 281 -7.46 -16.12 23.59
N TYR A 282 -6.86 -14.94 23.72
CA TYR A 282 -6.15 -14.26 22.67
C TYR A 282 -4.69 -14.01 23.08
N PHE A 283 -3.82 -14.05 22.08
CA PHE A 283 -2.48 -13.50 22.14
C PHE A 283 -2.40 -12.30 21.19
N LEU A 284 -2.13 -11.13 21.74
CA LEU A 284 -1.87 -9.90 20.97
C LEU A 284 -0.38 -9.64 20.95
N LEU A 285 0.14 -9.33 19.76
CA LEU A 285 1.52 -8.93 19.52
C LEU A 285 1.57 -7.42 19.22
N PRO A 286 1.59 -6.53 20.23
CA PRO A 286 1.60 -5.08 20.08
C PRO A 286 2.46 -4.50 18.94
N PHE A 287 3.72 -4.92 18.79
CA PHE A 287 4.58 -4.40 17.74
C PHE A 287 4.13 -4.90 16.38
N SER A 288 4.01 -6.21 16.18
CA SER A 288 3.62 -6.78 14.89
C SER A 288 2.21 -6.37 14.47
N PHE A 289 1.24 -6.40 15.39
CA PHE A 289 -0.16 -6.01 15.14
C PHE A 289 -0.23 -4.54 14.75
N SER A 290 0.40 -3.65 15.52
CA SER A 290 0.44 -2.26 15.11
C SER A 290 1.18 -2.14 13.77
N LEU A 291 2.39 -2.65 13.58
CA LEU A 291 3.16 -2.40 12.36
C LEU A 291 2.54 -2.92 11.06
N LYS A 292 1.82 -4.06 11.10
CA LYS A 292 1.45 -4.81 9.89
C LYS A 292 -0.02 -5.18 9.75
N ASP A 293 -0.78 -5.21 10.84
CA ASP A 293 -2.22 -5.40 10.72
C ASP A 293 -2.86 -4.15 10.11
N GLY A 294 -4.02 -4.31 9.50
CA GLY A 294 -4.73 -3.21 8.84
C GLY A 294 -6.13 -3.62 8.42
N ILE A 295 -6.98 -2.62 8.19
CA ILE A 295 -8.37 -2.77 7.73
C ILE A 295 -8.45 -3.62 6.44
N SER A 296 -7.43 -3.53 5.58
CA SER A 296 -7.37 -4.37 4.37
C SER A 296 -7.44 -5.87 4.65
N SER A 297 -6.95 -6.35 5.81
CA SER A 297 -7.00 -7.76 6.21
C SER A 297 -8.43 -8.26 6.38
N ILE A 298 -9.29 -7.48 7.04
CA ILE A 298 -10.71 -7.86 7.21
C ILE A 298 -11.46 -7.80 5.88
N LEU A 299 -11.15 -6.81 5.03
CA LEU A 299 -11.77 -6.65 3.71
C LEU A 299 -11.41 -7.83 2.80
N LYS A 300 -10.15 -8.28 2.83
CA LYS A 300 -9.73 -9.51 2.15
C LYS A 300 -10.44 -10.73 2.70
N HIS A 301 -10.61 -10.81 4.01
CA HIS A 301 -11.31 -11.91 4.63
C HIS A 301 -12.77 -11.96 4.19
N CYS A 302 -13.45 -10.81 4.15
CA CYS A 302 -14.80 -10.67 3.62
C CYS A 302 -14.87 -11.10 2.14
N ALA A 303 -13.98 -10.58 1.28
CA ALA A 303 -13.92 -10.94 -0.14
C ALA A 303 -13.64 -12.43 -0.36
N GLY A 304 -12.81 -13.05 0.48
CA GLY A 304 -12.52 -14.48 0.44
C GLY A 304 -13.68 -15.36 0.86
N ARG A 305 -14.54 -14.89 1.79
CA ARG A 305 -15.77 -15.58 2.19
C ARG A 305 -16.86 -15.48 1.13
N ASN A 306 -17.08 -14.27 0.60
CA ASN A 306 -18.12 -14.00 -0.39
C ASN A 306 -17.74 -12.80 -1.28
N ALA A 307 -17.24 -13.09 -2.48
CA ALA A 307 -16.78 -12.08 -3.43
C ALA A 307 -17.91 -11.17 -3.94
N ASP A 308 -19.11 -11.72 -4.17
CA ASP A 308 -20.27 -10.96 -4.67
C ASP A 308 -20.76 -9.98 -3.61
N HIS A 309 -20.83 -10.41 -2.35
CA HIS A 309 -21.16 -9.54 -1.21
C HIS A 309 -20.13 -8.41 -1.07
N PHE A 310 -18.84 -8.74 -1.12
CA PHE A 310 -17.79 -7.71 -1.07
C PHE A 310 -17.94 -6.70 -2.22
N SER A 311 -18.17 -7.19 -3.44
CA SER A 311 -18.36 -6.32 -4.60
C SER A 311 -19.58 -5.43 -4.45
N GLY A 312 -20.68 -5.95 -3.91
CA GLY A 312 -21.93 -5.19 -3.71
C GLY A 312 -21.92 -4.23 -2.52
N GLN A 313 -20.99 -4.38 -1.57
CA GLN A 313 -20.93 -3.54 -0.36
C GLN A 313 -19.75 -2.56 -0.35
N PHE A 314 -18.58 -2.94 -0.85
CA PHE A 314 -17.34 -2.19 -0.63
C PHE A 314 -16.65 -1.72 -1.90
N ALA A 315 -16.78 -2.42 -3.02
CA ALA A 315 -16.02 -2.08 -4.22
C ALA A 315 -16.35 -0.66 -4.75
N GLY A 316 -17.63 -0.29 -4.79
CA GLY A 316 -18.04 1.08 -5.16
C GLY A 316 -17.49 2.12 -4.18
N ILE A 317 -17.73 1.95 -2.88
CA ILE A 317 -17.27 2.87 -1.83
C ILE A 317 -15.76 3.14 -1.91
N ILE A 318 -14.96 2.09 -2.05
CA ILE A 318 -13.50 2.21 -2.16
C ILE A 318 -13.11 2.92 -3.46
N GLY A 319 -13.80 2.60 -4.57
CA GLY A 319 -13.56 3.23 -5.86
C GLY A 319 -13.82 4.74 -5.82
N ASP A 320 -15.01 5.13 -5.36
CA ASP A 320 -15.46 6.52 -5.28
C ASP A 320 -14.55 7.35 -4.36
N ALA A 321 -14.16 6.79 -3.21
CA ALA A 321 -13.24 7.45 -2.28
C ALA A 321 -11.84 7.63 -2.87
N LEU A 322 -11.35 6.66 -3.64
CA LEU A 322 -10.05 6.76 -4.32
C LEU A 322 -10.09 7.80 -5.45
N VAL A 323 -11.18 7.86 -6.22
CA VAL A 323 -11.41 8.89 -7.25
C VAL A 323 -11.44 10.29 -6.62
N GLU A 324 -12.14 10.44 -5.48
CA GLU A 324 -12.18 11.69 -4.73
C GLU A 324 -10.80 12.09 -4.22
N GLU A 325 -10.05 11.16 -3.61
CA GLU A 325 -8.71 11.45 -3.09
C GLU A 325 -7.77 11.91 -4.21
N VAL A 326 -7.73 11.19 -5.35
CA VAL A 326 -6.91 11.57 -6.51
C VAL A 326 -7.28 12.96 -7.03
N SER A 327 -8.58 13.29 -7.11
CA SER A 327 -9.04 14.64 -7.47
C SER A 327 -8.58 15.71 -6.47
N GLN A 328 -8.64 15.42 -5.17
CA GLN A 328 -8.18 16.34 -4.11
C GLN A 328 -6.68 16.60 -4.15
N LEU A 329 -5.88 15.58 -4.52
CA LEU A 329 -4.42 15.73 -4.66
C LEU A 329 -4.04 16.87 -5.61
N PHE A 330 -4.74 17.02 -6.73
CA PHE A 330 -4.44 18.08 -7.70
C PHE A 330 -5.15 19.38 -7.35
N SER A 331 -6.44 19.33 -6.98
CA SER A 331 -7.26 20.53 -6.78
C SER A 331 -6.84 21.41 -5.59
N GLN A 332 -5.96 20.92 -4.71
CA GLN A 332 -5.35 21.75 -3.66
C GLN A 332 -4.50 22.90 -4.22
N PHE A 333 -4.00 22.80 -5.46
CA PHE A 333 -3.18 23.83 -6.10
C PHE A 333 -4.03 24.76 -6.96
N ARG A 334 -3.79 26.08 -6.84
CA ARG A 334 -4.63 27.10 -7.49
C ARG A 334 -4.61 27.07 -9.02
N ASN A 335 -3.55 26.57 -9.64
CA ASN A 335 -3.44 26.40 -11.09
C ASN A 335 -4.14 25.13 -11.61
N PHE A 336 -4.55 24.22 -10.71
CA PHE A 336 -5.26 23.01 -11.07
C PHE A 336 -6.77 23.13 -10.87
N LYS A 337 -7.50 22.41 -11.72
CA LYS A 337 -8.94 22.14 -11.62
C LYS A 337 -9.19 20.69 -11.97
N THR A 338 -10.18 20.08 -11.32
CA THR A 338 -10.47 18.65 -11.51
C THR A 338 -11.92 18.43 -11.88
N GLU A 339 -12.16 17.48 -12.77
CA GLU A 339 -13.46 16.92 -13.10
C GLU A 339 -13.40 15.42 -12.84
N LYS A 340 -14.51 14.83 -12.39
CA LYS A 340 -14.59 13.40 -12.05
C LYS A 340 -15.70 12.74 -12.85
N GLU A 341 -15.55 11.45 -13.10
CA GLU A 341 -16.57 10.59 -13.70
C GLU A 341 -17.16 11.19 -15.00
N ILE A 342 -16.27 11.60 -15.92
CA ILE A 342 -16.69 12.23 -17.18
C ILE A 342 -17.27 11.14 -18.08
N LEU A 343 -18.61 11.14 -18.20
CA LEU A 343 -19.35 10.19 -19.01
C LEU A 343 -19.10 10.40 -20.51
N LEU A 344 -18.58 9.38 -21.20
CA LEU A 344 -18.29 9.44 -22.65
C LEU A 344 -19.29 8.68 -23.52
N GLN A 345 -20.24 8.00 -22.90
CA GLN A 345 -21.25 7.17 -23.58
C GLN A 345 -22.16 7.95 -24.54
N SER A 346 -22.27 9.27 -24.36
CA SER A 346 -23.00 10.17 -25.27
C SER A 346 -22.28 10.35 -26.62
N TYR A 347 -20.97 10.14 -26.67
CA TYR A 347 -20.16 10.19 -27.89
C TYR A 347 -20.10 8.81 -28.57
N ASP A 348 -19.80 7.75 -27.79
CA ASP A 348 -19.78 6.36 -28.22
C ASP A 348 -19.97 5.45 -27.00
N THR A 349 -20.91 4.50 -27.09
CA THR A 349 -21.26 3.59 -25.99
C THR A 349 -20.15 2.59 -25.63
N SER A 350 -19.11 2.47 -26.45
CA SER A 350 -17.96 1.62 -26.22
C SER A 350 -16.78 2.33 -25.54
N LEU A 351 -16.85 3.65 -25.38
CA LEU A 351 -15.83 4.44 -24.69
C LEU A 351 -15.94 4.26 -23.17
N PRO A 352 -14.82 4.04 -22.48
CA PRO A 352 -14.79 4.14 -21.03
C PRO A 352 -14.95 5.60 -20.60
N ASP A 353 -15.42 5.81 -19.37
CA ASP A 353 -15.49 7.13 -18.77
C ASP A 353 -14.08 7.56 -18.31
N ILE A 354 -13.86 8.87 -18.11
CA ILE A 354 -12.62 9.36 -17.49
C ILE A 354 -12.86 9.53 -16.00
N ASP A 355 -12.20 8.72 -15.17
CA ASP A 355 -12.44 8.71 -13.72
C ASP A 355 -12.06 10.05 -13.07
N VAL A 356 -10.86 10.57 -13.38
CA VAL A 356 -10.44 11.92 -12.96
C VAL A 356 -9.69 12.60 -14.11
N LEU A 357 -10.08 13.84 -14.42
CA LEU A 357 -9.34 14.73 -15.31
C LEU A 357 -8.81 15.91 -14.49
N ALA A 358 -7.49 15.98 -14.28
CA ALA A 358 -6.85 17.13 -13.64
C ALA A 358 -6.25 18.05 -14.69
N LEU A 359 -6.80 19.26 -14.81
CA LEU A 359 -6.40 20.30 -15.74
C LEU A 359 -5.53 21.34 -15.03
N SER A 360 -4.32 21.56 -15.49
CA SER A 360 -3.41 22.64 -15.05
C SER A 360 -3.38 23.78 -16.08
N TYR A 361 -3.42 25.02 -15.60
CA TYR A 361 -3.04 26.19 -16.37
C TYR A 361 -1.52 26.35 -16.41
N GLU A 362 -0.94 26.41 -17.61
CA GLU A 362 0.50 26.50 -17.84
C GLU A 362 0.84 27.74 -18.69
N PRO A 363 1.32 28.84 -18.07
CA PRO A 363 1.69 30.05 -18.80
C PRO A 363 2.69 29.74 -19.92
N SER A 364 2.49 30.35 -21.09
CA SER A 364 3.21 30.11 -22.37
C SER A 364 2.93 28.81 -23.13
N LEU A 365 2.42 27.76 -22.49
CA LEU A 365 2.01 26.52 -23.16
C LEU A 365 0.50 26.52 -23.49
N GLY A 366 -0.32 26.83 -22.50
CA GLY A 366 -1.77 26.61 -22.55
C GLY A 366 -2.22 25.83 -21.33
N PHE A 367 -2.51 24.54 -21.53
CA PHE A 367 -3.03 23.66 -20.50
C PHE A 367 -2.34 22.30 -20.53
N HIS A 368 -2.24 21.70 -19.36
CA HIS A 368 -1.83 20.31 -19.19
C HIS A 368 -2.98 19.53 -18.56
N ALA A 369 -3.20 18.30 -18.99
CA ALA A 369 -4.26 17.44 -18.50
C ALA A 369 -3.66 16.09 -18.06
N PHE A 370 -3.88 15.71 -16.81
CA PHE A 370 -3.70 14.34 -16.36
C PHE A 370 -5.04 13.61 -16.46
N ALA A 371 -5.16 12.70 -17.42
CA ALA A 371 -6.31 11.82 -17.56
C ALA A 371 -6.04 10.54 -16.75
N CYS A 372 -6.72 10.40 -15.62
CA CYS A 372 -6.47 9.32 -14.67
C CYS A 372 -7.55 8.24 -14.80
N GLU A 373 -7.12 6.99 -15.00
CA GLU A 373 -7.91 5.78 -14.80
C GLU A 373 -7.59 5.21 -13.42
N VAL A 374 -8.61 5.07 -12.57
CA VAL A 374 -8.48 4.72 -11.16
C VAL A 374 -8.89 3.26 -10.95
N LYS A 375 -7.99 2.46 -10.35
CA LYS A 375 -8.26 1.04 -10.03
C LYS A 375 -8.10 0.77 -8.55
N ASN A 376 -9.18 0.35 -7.92
CA ASN A 376 -9.19 -0.12 -6.55
C ASN A 376 -8.88 -1.63 -6.48
N ASN A 377 -7.74 -1.95 -5.88
CA ASN A 377 -7.35 -3.31 -5.54
C ASN A 377 -7.05 -3.40 -4.04
N LEU A 378 -7.48 -4.49 -3.40
CA LEU A 378 -7.04 -4.75 -2.03
C LEU A 378 -5.53 -5.01 -2.02
N PRO A 379 -4.77 -4.43 -1.06
CA PRO A 379 -3.32 -4.55 -1.00
C PRO A 379 -2.83 -6.00 -1.01
N ALA A 380 -2.00 -6.40 -1.96
CA ALA A 380 -1.48 -7.74 -2.13
C ALA A 380 -0.63 -8.20 -0.94
N THR A 381 -0.68 -9.49 -0.64
CA THR A 381 0.12 -10.11 0.44
C THR A 381 1.30 -10.95 -0.05
N TRP A 382 1.36 -11.25 -1.35
CA TRP A 382 2.34 -12.14 -2.00
C TRP A 382 2.26 -12.03 -3.54
N ALA A 383 3.28 -12.54 -4.26
CA ALA A 383 3.43 -12.39 -5.72
C ALA A 383 2.17 -12.76 -6.52
N LYS A 384 1.48 -13.82 -6.10
CA LYS A 384 0.30 -14.33 -6.78
C LYS A 384 -0.78 -13.27 -6.98
N GLU A 385 -0.94 -12.37 -6.02
CA GLU A 385 -1.95 -11.32 -6.08
C GLU A 385 -1.60 -10.22 -7.08
N TYR A 386 -0.31 -9.88 -7.22
CA TYR A 386 0.11 -8.98 -8.28
C TYR A 386 -0.07 -9.58 -9.66
N LEU A 387 0.23 -10.87 -9.83
CA LEU A 387 0.08 -11.54 -11.11
C LEU A 387 -1.38 -11.70 -11.53
N LYS A 388 -2.35 -11.71 -10.60
CA LYS A 388 -3.77 -11.61 -10.96
C LYS A 388 -4.11 -10.32 -11.71
N SER A 389 -3.33 -9.26 -11.54
CA SER A 389 -3.49 -8.04 -12.34
C SER A 389 -2.93 -8.16 -13.76
N LYS A 390 -2.06 -9.15 -14.00
CA LYS A 390 -1.42 -9.47 -15.27
C LYS A 390 -2.18 -10.61 -15.95
N GLY A 391 -3.04 -10.29 -16.91
CA GLY A 391 -3.80 -11.28 -17.67
C GLY A 391 -5.02 -10.70 -18.36
N LYS A 392 -5.65 -11.46 -19.27
CA LYS A 392 -6.79 -10.98 -20.07
C LYS A 392 -7.98 -10.44 -19.26
N LYS A 393 -8.09 -10.79 -17.98
CA LYS A 393 -9.13 -10.30 -17.06
C LYS A 393 -8.59 -9.40 -15.95
N GLY A 394 -7.28 -9.13 -15.94
CA GLY A 394 -6.60 -8.34 -14.92
C GLY A 394 -7.00 -6.87 -14.98
N ALA A 395 -7.14 -6.25 -13.80
CA ALA A 395 -7.60 -4.87 -13.70
C ALA A 395 -6.68 -3.86 -14.40
N ILE A 396 -5.36 -4.08 -14.36
CA ILE A 396 -4.37 -3.19 -14.99
C ILE A 396 -4.32 -3.39 -16.50
N THR A 397 -4.41 -4.63 -16.98
CA THR A 397 -4.53 -4.90 -18.42
C THR A 397 -5.76 -4.21 -19.01
N LYS A 398 -6.91 -4.28 -18.33
CA LYS A 398 -8.12 -3.54 -18.75
C LYS A 398 -7.93 -2.03 -18.70
N ALA A 399 -7.28 -1.51 -17.66
CA ALA A 399 -6.98 -0.07 -17.54
C ALA A 399 -6.12 0.43 -18.71
N LEU A 400 -5.14 -0.36 -19.14
CA LEU A 400 -4.32 -0.06 -20.32
C LEU A 400 -5.17 -0.06 -21.60
N GLU A 401 -6.02 -1.07 -21.80
CA GLU A 401 -6.94 -1.12 -22.95
C GLU A 401 -7.92 0.07 -22.97
N GLN A 402 -8.44 0.47 -21.80
CA GLN A 402 -9.31 1.65 -21.65
C GLN A 402 -8.54 2.93 -21.97
N THR A 403 -7.31 3.05 -21.47
CA THR A 403 -6.42 4.20 -21.72
C THR A 403 -6.17 4.39 -23.21
N GLU A 404 -5.87 3.32 -23.95
CA GLU A 404 -5.63 3.42 -25.39
C GLU A 404 -6.89 3.87 -26.15
N LYS A 405 -8.08 3.39 -25.77
CA LYS A 405 -9.34 3.90 -26.34
C LYS A 405 -9.57 5.39 -26.07
N LEU A 406 -9.22 5.85 -24.86
CA LEU A 406 -9.32 7.25 -24.50
C LEU A 406 -8.31 8.10 -25.27
N LYS A 407 -7.08 7.61 -25.44
CA LYS A 407 -6.07 8.27 -26.29
C LYS A 407 -6.60 8.46 -27.71
N ASP A 408 -7.14 7.40 -28.32
CA ASP A 408 -7.73 7.48 -29.66
C ASP A 408 -8.89 8.48 -29.73
N PHE A 409 -9.80 8.46 -28.74
CA PHE A 409 -10.94 9.37 -28.70
C PHE A 409 -10.52 10.84 -28.55
N LEU A 410 -9.59 11.16 -27.66
CA LEU A 410 -9.15 12.53 -27.40
C LEU A 410 -8.39 13.16 -28.59
N GLN A 411 -7.98 12.36 -29.59
CA GLN A 411 -7.44 12.87 -30.86
C GLN A 411 -8.53 13.21 -31.89
N THR A 412 -9.77 12.80 -31.66
CA THR A 412 -10.90 13.11 -32.55
C THR A 412 -11.42 14.53 -32.33
N ALA A 413 -12.11 15.11 -33.32
CA ALA A 413 -12.72 16.44 -33.18
C ALA A 413 -13.68 16.55 -31.96
N PRO A 414 -14.58 15.56 -31.69
CA PRO A 414 -15.40 15.57 -30.48
C PRO A 414 -14.61 15.50 -29.17
N GLY A 415 -13.53 14.70 -29.12
CA GLY A 415 -12.66 14.61 -27.94
C GLY A 415 -11.91 15.92 -27.67
N ILE A 416 -11.44 16.58 -28.73
CA ILE A 416 -10.82 17.91 -28.64
C ILE A 416 -11.83 18.96 -28.15
N GLU A 417 -13.06 18.95 -28.68
CA GLU A 417 -14.13 19.85 -28.26
C GLU A 417 -14.49 19.64 -26.77
N LEU A 418 -14.58 18.39 -26.32
CA LEU A 418 -14.80 18.06 -24.91
C LEU A 418 -13.78 18.74 -24.01
N LEU A 419 -12.47 18.58 -24.30
CA LEU A 419 -11.41 19.20 -23.51
C LEU A 419 -11.51 20.72 -23.47
N GLN A 420 -11.91 21.35 -24.57
CA GLN A 420 -12.10 22.81 -24.62
C GLN A 420 -13.25 23.29 -23.76
N VAL A 421 -14.39 22.62 -23.84
CA VAL A 421 -15.56 22.94 -23.02
C VAL A 421 -15.18 22.84 -21.55
N LEU A 422 -14.45 21.78 -21.17
CA LEU A 422 -13.99 21.59 -19.80
C LEU A 422 -12.97 22.65 -19.37
N ILE A 423 -12.01 23.01 -20.22
CA ILE A 423 -11.04 24.08 -19.93
C ILE A 423 -11.73 25.44 -19.75
N GLN A 424 -12.62 25.82 -20.68
CA GLN A 424 -13.35 27.08 -20.60
C GLN A 424 -14.24 27.15 -19.37
N LYS A 425 -14.91 26.04 -19.02
CA LYS A 425 -15.70 25.91 -17.79
C LYS A 425 -14.84 26.11 -16.54
N ASN A 426 -13.72 25.38 -16.45
CA ASN A 426 -12.89 25.34 -15.25
C ASN A 426 -12.02 26.60 -15.05
N PHE A 427 -11.67 27.28 -16.14
CA PHE A 427 -10.80 28.45 -16.14
C PHE A 427 -11.50 29.70 -16.68
N ALA A 428 -12.82 29.84 -16.44
CA ALA A 428 -13.63 30.96 -16.91
C ALA A 428 -13.14 32.36 -16.45
N HIS A 429 -12.28 32.41 -15.43
CA HIS A 429 -11.67 33.63 -14.92
C HIS A 429 -10.49 34.13 -15.77
N LEU A 430 -9.94 33.29 -16.65
CA LEU A 430 -8.82 33.66 -17.52
C LEU A 430 -9.29 34.49 -18.73
N ASP A 431 -8.54 35.53 -19.08
CA ASP A 431 -8.73 36.25 -20.34
C ASP A 431 -8.01 35.52 -21.47
N PHE A 432 -8.69 34.52 -22.05
CA PHE A 432 -8.14 33.69 -23.13
C PHE A 432 -7.70 34.51 -24.34
N ASN A 433 -8.37 35.62 -24.66
CA ASN A 433 -7.98 36.44 -25.82
C ASN A 433 -6.68 37.19 -25.56
N ARG A 434 -6.44 37.63 -24.32
CA ARG A 434 -5.19 38.27 -23.93
C ARG A 434 -4.05 37.26 -23.80
N LEU A 435 -4.31 36.13 -23.14
CA LEU A 435 -3.30 35.10 -22.86
C LEU A 435 -2.93 34.32 -24.13
N PHE A 436 -3.93 34.00 -24.96
CA PHE A 436 -3.82 33.07 -26.09
C PHE A 436 -4.47 33.60 -27.40
N PRO A 437 -4.15 34.81 -27.89
CA PRO A 437 -4.79 35.39 -29.08
C PRO A 437 -4.56 34.56 -30.37
N THR A 438 -3.42 33.89 -30.48
CA THR A 438 -3.06 32.97 -31.57
C THR A 438 -3.45 31.52 -31.30
N GLY A 439 -3.91 31.22 -30.08
CA GLY A 439 -4.27 29.88 -29.63
C GLY A 439 -3.39 29.35 -28.50
N TYR A 440 -3.66 28.10 -28.10
CA TYR A 440 -2.96 27.42 -27.01
C TYR A 440 -2.81 25.92 -27.22
N CYS A 441 -1.85 25.30 -26.53
CA CYS A 441 -1.66 23.85 -26.57
C CYS A 441 -2.37 23.18 -25.38
N ILE A 442 -2.89 21.98 -25.62
CA ILE A 442 -3.36 21.07 -24.59
C ILE A 442 -2.47 19.84 -24.62
N THR A 443 -1.73 19.58 -23.56
CA THR A 443 -0.96 18.35 -23.42
C THR A 443 -1.71 17.39 -22.52
N VAL A 444 -1.89 16.15 -22.94
CA VAL A 444 -2.60 15.12 -22.17
C VAL A 444 -1.64 13.99 -21.84
N ASP A 445 -1.51 13.69 -20.55
CA ASP A 445 -0.74 12.56 -20.03
C ASP A 445 -1.69 11.60 -19.31
N PHE A 446 -1.63 10.33 -19.69
CA PHE A 446 -2.47 9.29 -19.10
C PHE A 446 -1.81 8.62 -17.89
N LEU A 447 -2.56 8.54 -16.79
CA LEU A 447 -2.14 7.91 -15.54
C LEU A 447 -3.09 6.77 -15.19
N ILE A 448 -2.54 5.62 -14.80
CA ILE A 448 -3.31 4.58 -14.12
C ILE A 448 -2.94 4.65 -12.63
N VAL A 449 -3.90 5.09 -11.82
CA VAL A 449 -3.72 5.26 -10.38
C VAL A 449 -4.37 4.09 -9.64
N THR A 450 -3.61 3.49 -8.74
CA THR A 450 -4.00 2.26 -8.05
C THR A 450 -3.98 2.44 -6.54
N SER A 451 -4.91 1.80 -5.81
CA SER A 451 -4.89 1.83 -4.33
C SER A 451 -3.71 1.10 -3.68
N GLN A 452 -3.05 0.21 -4.43
CA GLN A 452 -1.79 -0.43 -4.06
C GLN A 452 -0.85 -0.46 -5.26
N SER A 453 0.47 -0.38 -5.05
CA SER A 453 1.44 -0.51 -6.14
C SER A 453 1.22 -1.80 -6.91
N MET A 454 0.89 -1.68 -8.19
CA MET A 454 0.94 -2.80 -9.13
C MET A 454 1.73 -2.43 -10.39
N GLY A 455 2.05 -1.13 -10.57
CA GLY A 455 2.66 -0.60 -11.79
C GLY A 455 4.14 -0.97 -11.98
N ALA A 456 4.88 -1.28 -10.91
CA ALA A 456 6.27 -1.72 -11.03
C ALA A 456 6.40 -3.04 -11.82
N PHE A 457 5.35 -3.86 -11.84
CA PHE A 457 5.25 -5.10 -12.63
C PHE A 457 5.07 -4.93 -14.14
N PHE A 458 4.69 -3.73 -14.59
CA PHE A 458 4.38 -3.46 -15.99
C PHE A 458 5.49 -2.54 -16.54
N GLN A 459 6.45 -3.16 -17.25
CA GLN A 459 7.65 -2.48 -17.76
C GLN A 459 7.42 -1.72 -19.08
N ASP A 460 6.39 -2.08 -19.86
CA ASP A 460 6.06 -1.41 -21.12
C ASP A 460 5.23 -0.15 -20.83
N ARG A 461 5.85 1.03 -20.95
CA ARG A 461 5.35 2.29 -20.35
C ARG A 461 5.16 3.41 -21.35
N ALA A 462 4.19 3.25 -22.25
CA ALA A 462 3.51 4.40 -22.84
C ALA A 462 2.55 5.10 -21.85
N THR A 463 2.28 4.50 -20.70
CA THR A 463 1.35 5.03 -19.68
C THR A 463 1.95 4.86 -18.29
N ALA A 464 1.90 5.89 -17.46
CA ALA A 464 2.41 5.81 -16.09
C ALA A 464 1.42 5.06 -15.18
N ILE A 465 1.89 3.99 -14.51
CA ILE A 465 1.09 3.21 -13.56
C ILE A 465 1.72 3.35 -12.18
N LEU A 466 0.96 3.85 -11.20
CA LEU A 466 1.48 4.09 -9.85
C LEU A 466 0.42 3.96 -8.77
N ASN A 467 0.89 3.83 -7.53
CA ASN A 467 0.03 3.85 -6.37
C ASN A 467 -0.37 5.29 -6.00
N ASN A 468 -1.60 5.46 -5.49
CA ASN A 468 -2.10 6.74 -5.00
C ASN A 468 -1.22 7.37 -3.90
N THR A 469 -0.68 6.58 -2.96
CA THR A 469 0.24 7.07 -1.93
C THR A 469 1.50 7.69 -2.53
N MET A 470 2.10 7.04 -3.55
CA MET A 470 3.25 7.61 -4.24
C MET A 470 2.87 8.88 -5.00
N LEU A 471 1.73 8.86 -5.69
CA LEU A 471 1.22 10.05 -6.38
C LEU A 471 1.03 11.20 -5.39
N ARG A 472 0.46 10.95 -4.21
CA ARG A 472 0.33 11.93 -3.13
C ARG A 472 1.68 12.50 -2.72
N HIS A 473 2.69 11.67 -2.48
CA HIS A 473 4.02 12.17 -2.10
C HIS A 473 4.66 13.03 -3.20
N ILE A 474 4.47 12.69 -4.47
CA ILE A 474 4.97 13.46 -5.62
C ILE A 474 4.22 14.79 -5.75
N VAL A 475 2.89 14.73 -5.79
CA VAL A 475 2.02 15.89 -6.07
C VAL A 475 2.05 16.88 -4.92
N SER A 476 1.99 16.44 -3.66
CA SER A 476 2.10 17.34 -2.49
C SER A 476 3.41 18.13 -2.47
N ARG A 477 4.51 17.52 -2.92
CA ARG A 477 5.83 18.14 -2.98
C ARG A 477 6.10 18.93 -4.25
N SER A 478 5.20 18.92 -5.23
CA SER A 478 5.40 19.61 -6.51
C SER A 478 5.17 21.12 -6.44
N ASP A 479 4.42 21.58 -5.42
CA ASP A 479 3.95 22.97 -5.33
C ASP A 479 3.22 23.43 -6.61
N GLY A 480 2.44 22.51 -7.21
CA GLY A 480 1.67 22.75 -8.44
C GLY A 480 2.49 22.72 -9.74
N ASP A 481 3.78 22.36 -9.71
CA ASP A 481 4.59 22.25 -10.93
C ASP A 481 4.35 20.92 -11.67
N THR A 482 3.73 21.02 -12.84
CA THR A 482 3.47 19.89 -13.74
C THR A 482 4.77 19.20 -14.20
N ASN A 483 5.84 19.94 -14.48
CA ASN A 483 7.11 19.36 -14.94
C ASN A 483 7.77 18.55 -13.83
N PHE A 484 7.67 19.02 -12.58
CA PHE A 484 8.13 18.26 -11.42
C PHE A 484 7.38 16.93 -11.31
N ILE A 485 6.06 16.94 -11.44
CA ILE A 485 5.22 15.73 -11.41
C ILE A 485 5.64 14.76 -12.52
N LEU A 486 5.68 15.22 -13.78
CA LEU A 486 6.06 14.40 -14.93
C LEU A 486 7.46 13.79 -14.79
N SER A 487 8.43 14.57 -14.31
CA SER A 487 9.80 14.06 -14.12
C SER A 487 9.84 12.88 -13.16
N HIS A 488 9.08 12.92 -12.06
CA HIS A 488 9.00 11.81 -11.11
C HIS A 488 8.26 10.62 -11.70
N LEU A 489 7.16 10.84 -12.41
CA LEU A 489 6.38 9.76 -13.03
C LEU A 489 7.21 8.98 -14.06
N TRP A 490 7.95 9.68 -14.91
CA TRP A 490 8.72 9.08 -15.99
C TRP A 490 10.06 8.49 -15.54
N ASP A 491 10.73 9.10 -14.55
CA ASP A 491 11.98 8.56 -13.99
C ASP A 491 11.77 7.57 -12.82
N MET A 492 10.52 7.28 -12.43
CA MET A 492 10.18 6.43 -11.28
C MET A 492 10.94 5.10 -11.27
N GLN A 493 10.96 4.38 -12.39
CA GLN A 493 11.63 3.08 -12.47
C GLN A 493 13.15 3.21 -12.30
N ARG A 494 13.74 4.28 -12.85
CA ARG A 494 15.15 4.59 -12.67
C ARG A 494 15.48 4.89 -11.21
N TYR A 495 14.62 5.66 -10.54
CA TYR A 495 14.78 5.92 -9.11
C TYR A 495 14.72 4.63 -8.30
N ILE A 496 13.71 3.77 -8.52
CA ILE A 496 13.58 2.48 -7.84
C ILE A 496 14.81 1.60 -8.10
N ARG A 497 15.26 1.44 -9.34
CA ARG A 497 16.48 0.66 -9.65
C ARG A 497 17.73 1.20 -8.97
N SER A 498 17.78 2.50 -8.71
CA SER A 498 18.91 3.12 -8.03
C SER A 498 18.94 2.86 -6.52
N THR A 499 17.86 2.36 -5.90
CA THR A 499 17.74 2.20 -4.44
C THR A 499 17.90 0.77 -3.93
N TYR A 500 18.13 -0.21 -4.81
CA TYR A 500 18.38 -1.60 -4.41
C TYR A 500 19.55 -2.24 -5.18
N GLU A 501 19.98 -3.39 -4.69
CA GLU A 501 20.86 -4.33 -5.36
C GLU A 501 20.33 -5.76 -5.20
N GLU A 502 20.64 -6.66 -6.12
CA GLU A 502 20.29 -8.06 -5.97
C GLU A 502 21.34 -8.79 -5.14
N LYS A 503 20.91 -9.49 -4.10
CA LYS A 503 21.75 -10.39 -3.30
C LYS A 503 21.36 -11.84 -3.56
N SER A 504 22.35 -12.72 -3.51
CA SER A 504 22.08 -14.16 -3.52
C SER A 504 21.93 -14.65 -2.09
N GLU A 505 20.79 -15.22 -1.80
CA GLU A 505 20.51 -15.93 -0.55
C GLU A 505 20.53 -17.44 -0.78
N SER A 506 20.66 -18.21 0.30
CA SER A 506 20.59 -19.65 0.25
C SER A 506 19.92 -20.21 1.48
N ILE A 507 19.06 -21.22 1.27
CA ILE A 507 18.51 -22.03 2.34
C ILE A 507 18.76 -23.51 2.07
N ASP A 508 18.88 -24.30 3.14
CA ASP A 508 18.98 -25.75 3.04
C ASP A 508 17.61 -26.40 3.31
N LEU A 509 17.09 -27.09 2.30
CA LEU A 509 15.88 -27.92 2.37
C LEU A 509 16.32 -29.39 2.30
N GLU A 510 16.23 -30.09 3.43
CA GLU A 510 16.80 -31.43 3.58
C GLU A 510 18.28 -31.53 3.12
N ALA A 511 18.57 -32.30 2.08
CA ALA A 511 19.89 -32.45 1.48
C ALA A 511 20.12 -31.51 0.27
N THR A 512 19.19 -30.62 -0.02
CA THR A 512 19.24 -29.70 -1.18
C THR A 512 19.48 -28.27 -0.72
N THR A 513 20.51 -27.63 -1.25
CA THR A 513 20.72 -26.18 -1.07
C THR A 513 19.99 -25.43 -2.17
N VAL A 514 19.07 -24.53 -1.80
CA VAL A 514 18.36 -23.67 -2.75
C VAL A 514 18.97 -22.28 -2.69
N LYS A 515 19.57 -21.83 -3.79
CA LYS A 515 20.11 -20.47 -3.96
C LYS A 515 19.12 -19.63 -4.75
N PHE A 516 18.81 -18.43 -4.28
CA PHE A 516 17.84 -17.54 -4.95
C PHE A 516 18.23 -16.08 -4.82
N SER A 517 17.75 -15.25 -5.75
CA SER A 517 18.00 -13.80 -5.75
C SER A 517 16.94 -13.06 -4.96
N THR A 518 17.34 -12.12 -4.11
CA THR A 518 16.45 -11.21 -3.35
C THR A 518 16.87 -9.75 -3.58
N PRO A 519 15.92 -8.81 -3.71
CA PRO A 519 16.25 -7.40 -3.71
C PRO A 519 16.61 -6.94 -2.30
N CYS A 520 17.77 -6.31 -2.14
CA CYS A 520 18.22 -5.69 -0.90
C CYS A 520 18.20 -4.17 -1.04
N ILE A 521 17.43 -3.50 -0.18
CA ILE A 521 17.37 -2.03 -0.15
C ILE A 521 18.71 -1.48 0.33
N LYS A 522 19.29 -0.55 -0.43
CA LYS A 522 20.53 0.17 -0.07
C LYS A 522 20.27 1.64 0.28
N ALA A 523 19.13 2.18 -0.13
CA ALA A 523 18.73 3.55 0.15
C ALA A 523 17.21 3.71 0.13
N TYR A 524 16.70 4.71 0.84
CA TYR A 524 15.31 5.13 0.74
C TYR A 524 15.18 6.36 -0.15
N MET A 525 14.11 6.40 -0.93
CA MET A 525 13.77 7.52 -1.80
C MET A 525 13.45 8.75 -0.94
N LYS A 526 13.97 9.90 -1.35
CA LYS A 526 13.60 11.19 -0.80
C LYS A 526 13.03 12.06 -1.91
N ILE A 527 11.78 12.48 -1.73
CA ILE A 527 11.16 13.49 -2.57
C ILE A 527 11.29 14.81 -1.80
N GLU A 528 12.01 15.76 -2.36
CA GLU A 528 12.23 17.07 -1.73
C GLU A 528 11.10 18.03 -2.08
N GLN A 529 10.81 18.98 -1.20
CA GLN A 529 9.81 20.02 -1.46
C GLN A 529 10.26 20.93 -2.60
N HIS A 530 9.46 21.00 -3.67
CA HIS A 530 9.64 21.94 -4.77
C HIS A 530 9.03 23.32 -4.45
N LYS A 531 9.43 24.32 -5.25
CA LYS A 531 8.89 25.69 -5.18
C LYS A 531 8.56 26.19 -6.59
N TYR A 532 7.30 26.52 -6.79
CA TYR A 532 6.75 27.00 -8.06
C TYR A 532 5.62 28.02 -7.87
N LEU A 533 4.51 27.61 -7.26
CA LEU A 533 3.44 28.56 -6.93
C LEU A 533 3.84 29.45 -5.76
N SER A 534 4.47 28.86 -4.74
CA SER A 534 4.82 29.53 -3.48
C SER A 534 5.89 30.61 -3.63
N ASP A 535 6.74 30.54 -4.67
CA ASP A 535 7.76 31.54 -4.96
C ASP A 535 7.40 32.48 -6.14
N GLY A 536 6.16 32.38 -6.66
CA GLY A 536 5.65 33.26 -7.71
C GLY A 536 6.22 32.98 -9.10
N LYS A 537 6.77 31.79 -9.36
CA LYS A 537 7.28 31.44 -10.70
C LYS A 537 6.18 31.42 -11.75
N LEU A 538 4.97 30.96 -11.40
CA LEU A 538 3.82 30.96 -12.32
C LEU A 538 3.56 32.38 -12.85
N GLU A 539 3.43 33.37 -11.95
CA GLU A 539 3.24 34.78 -12.32
C GLU A 539 4.41 35.30 -13.14
N SER A 540 5.64 34.99 -12.75
CA SER A 540 6.82 35.42 -13.49
C SER A 540 6.84 34.87 -14.91
N LEU A 541 6.39 33.63 -15.12
CA LEU A 541 6.28 33.01 -16.44
C LEU A 541 5.15 33.65 -17.26
N GLU A 542 4.01 33.94 -16.66
CA GLU A 542 2.90 34.65 -17.31
C GLU A 542 3.32 36.05 -17.77
N ASP A 543 3.92 36.85 -16.88
CA ASP A 543 4.41 38.19 -17.20
C ASP A 543 5.48 38.17 -18.30
N LYS A 544 6.38 37.19 -18.27
CA LYS A 544 7.39 36.98 -19.32
C LYS A 544 6.75 36.60 -20.64
N SER A 545 5.76 35.70 -20.65
CA SER A 545 5.05 35.29 -21.87
C SER A 545 4.30 36.48 -22.47
N LEU A 546 3.60 37.27 -21.65
CA LEU A 546 2.88 38.45 -22.09
C LEU A 546 3.81 39.56 -22.62
N SER A 547 4.92 39.83 -21.93
CA SER A 547 5.86 40.90 -22.31
C SER A 547 6.70 40.56 -23.54
N SER A 548 7.12 39.31 -23.69
CA SER A 548 7.88 38.85 -24.86
C SER A 548 6.99 38.57 -26.08
N GLY A 549 5.69 38.34 -25.85
CA GLY A 549 4.78 37.80 -26.86
C GLY A 549 5.03 36.32 -27.18
N TYR A 550 5.97 35.66 -26.50
CA TYR A 550 6.30 34.26 -26.73
C TYR A 550 5.16 33.35 -26.28
N ARG A 551 4.75 32.46 -27.19
CA ARG A 551 3.83 31.34 -26.92
C ARG A 551 4.34 30.10 -27.62
N PHE A 552 4.20 28.95 -26.96
CA PHE A 552 4.69 27.68 -27.50
C PHE A 552 4.04 27.33 -28.84
N ILE A 553 2.73 27.59 -28.99
CA ILE A 553 2.00 27.32 -30.24
C ILE A 553 2.59 28.05 -31.46
N ASP A 554 3.17 29.23 -31.27
CA ASP A 554 3.76 30.03 -32.35
C ASP A 554 5.05 29.39 -32.89
N THR A 555 5.66 28.46 -32.14
CA THR A 555 6.88 27.73 -32.56
C THR A 555 6.60 26.45 -33.35
N LEU A 556 5.35 25.99 -33.39
CA LEU A 556 4.98 24.72 -34.01
C LEU A 556 4.84 24.79 -35.55
N GLY A 557 5.09 25.95 -36.17
CA GLY A 557 5.12 26.09 -37.64
C GLY A 557 3.80 25.71 -38.33
N LEU A 558 2.67 25.95 -37.64
CA LEU A 558 1.32 25.56 -38.07
C LEU A 558 0.82 26.45 -39.22
N ILE A 559 1.38 26.27 -40.41
CA ILE A 559 1.06 27.05 -41.63
C ILE A 559 -0.23 26.55 -42.32
N ASP A 560 -0.75 25.36 -41.98
CA ASP A 560 -1.90 24.74 -42.68
C ASP A 560 -3.06 24.29 -41.77
N ILE A 561 -3.07 24.71 -40.49
CA ILE A 561 -4.28 24.54 -39.69
C ILE A 561 -5.28 25.60 -40.18
N ALA A 562 -6.46 25.14 -40.65
CA ALA A 562 -7.54 26.00 -41.12
C ALA A 562 -7.71 27.22 -40.20
N GLU A 563 -7.98 28.41 -40.74
CA GLU A 563 -8.10 29.73 -40.08
C GLU A 563 -9.01 29.79 -38.82
N HIS A 564 -9.58 28.67 -38.39
CA HIS A 564 -10.52 28.53 -37.28
C HIS A 564 -10.02 27.65 -36.12
N GLN A 565 -8.91 26.90 -36.25
CA GLN A 565 -8.39 26.06 -35.15
C GLN A 565 -7.29 26.80 -34.37
N LYS A 566 -7.68 27.48 -33.28
CA LYS A 566 -6.77 28.19 -32.36
C LYS A 566 -6.16 27.28 -31.29
N PHE A 567 -5.89 26.02 -31.59
CA PHE A 567 -5.42 25.08 -30.57
C PHE A 567 -4.72 23.87 -31.17
N PHE A 568 -3.81 23.27 -30.38
CA PHE A 568 -3.07 22.06 -30.72
C PHE A 568 -3.12 21.08 -29.55
N ILE A 569 -3.42 19.81 -29.79
CA ILE A 569 -3.41 18.76 -28.76
C ILE A 569 -2.23 17.83 -28.99
N THR A 570 -1.48 17.56 -27.92
CA THR A 570 -0.49 16.49 -27.86
C THR A 570 -0.93 15.47 -26.81
N ILE A 571 -1.01 14.21 -27.20
CA ILE A 571 -1.28 13.10 -26.29
C ILE A 571 0.00 12.30 -26.11
N ARG A 572 0.35 12.03 -24.85
CA ARG A 572 1.51 11.24 -24.44
C ARG A 572 1.09 9.92 -23.82
#